data_AF-A0A329W953-F1
#
_entry.id   AF-A0A329W953-F1
#
_cell.length_a   1.000
_cell.length_b   1.000
_cell.length_c   1.000
_cell.angle_alpha   90.00
_cell.angle_beta   90.00
_cell.angle_gamma   90.00
#
_symmetry.space_group_name_H-M   'P 1'
#
loop_
_entity.id
_entity.type
_entity.pdbx_description
1 polymer ?
#
loop_
_entity_poly.entity_id
_entity_poly.type
_entity_poly.pdbx_seq_one_letter_code
_entity_poly.pdbx_strand_id
1 'polypeptide(L)'
;MITHKLAIFILCLSPAVCFSQPDKLSPGSYELIIGARPSMPYSPIQNYNQDLTRQGTGREFTVPVSRHHIIPFNLLRGFYNRVVENNRLRNISSFLTVYSNNLRFYASRGGVDCNQLGSDIINASNLGLAQGSGWIRGGSNRFTPGFSTFEQFYAWLPGNLFIGPNNRSDDPGPGFESNAAVVIGEANFDLVSRLYRNMMNYMSTNDESLLNGIAADLSRLAQIRGVYSLRPQDWEYVNGQYRLRRGGREGFIGVDNSYDDYLESTCNDLRPTLDKIKGRYAIVIDN
;
A
#
# COMPACT_ATOMS: atom_id res chain seq x y z
N MET A 1 -48.09 -57.18 17.36
CA MET A 1 -48.19 -55.97 16.53
C MET A 1 -47.68 -54.78 17.34
N ILE A 2 -46.41 -54.40 17.16
CA ILE A 2 -45.81 -53.22 17.79
C ILE A 2 -45.29 -52.35 16.65
N THR A 3 -45.93 -51.21 16.43
CA THR A 3 -45.57 -50.23 15.40
C THR A 3 -44.58 -49.23 15.99
N HIS A 4 -43.31 -49.32 15.59
CA HIS A 4 -42.30 -48.30 15.91
C HIS A 4 -42.42 -47.14 14.92
N LYS A 5 -42.84 -45.98 15.42
CA LYS A 5 -42.76 -44.70 14.70
C LYS A 5 -41.36 -44.14 14.88
N LEU A 6 -40.54 -44.25 13.84
CA LEU A 6 -39.24 -43.58 13.75
C LEU A 6 -39.47 -42.10 13.41
N ALA A 7 -39.31 -41.21 14.38
CA ALA A 7 -39.33 -39.77 14.16
C ALA A 7 -37.95 -39.32 13.68
N ILE A 8 -37.83 -38.99 12.39
CA ILE A 8 -36.63 -38.41 11.80
C ILE A 8 -36.64 -36.90 12.10
N PHE A 9 -35.81 -36.48 13.06
CA PHE A 9 -35.52 -35.08 13.32
C PHE A 9 -34.48 -34.59 12.31
N ILE A 10 -34.92 -33.88 11.27
CA ILE A 10 -34.02 -33.16 10.35
C ILE A 10 -33.56 -31.89 11.07
N LEU A 11 -32.39 -31.94 11.70
CA LEU A 11 -31.68 -30.74 12.14
C LEU A 11 -31.19 -30.00 10.89
N CYS A 12 -31.94 -28.97 10.49
CA CYS A 12 -31.46 -27.97 9.55
C CYS A 12 -30.31 -27.20 10.19
N LEU A 13 -29.09 -27.73 10.06
CA LEU A 13 -27.85 -26.98 10.24
C LEU A 13 -27.79 -25.95 9.11
N SER A 14 -28.51 -24.83 9.27
CA SER A 14 -28.26 -23.65 8.46
C SER A 14 -26.80 -23.27 8.69
N PRO A 15 -25.92 -23.31 7.67
CA PRO A 15 -24.64 -22.67 7.82
C PRO A 15 -24.94 -21.19 8.06
N ALA A 16 -24.76 -20.74 9.29
CA ALA A 16 -24.71 -19.33 9.58
C ALA A 16 -23.48 -18.82 8.83
N VAL A 17 -23.71 -18.35 7.60
CA VAL A 17 -22.71 -17.64 6.83
C VAL A 17 -22.49 -16.35 7.61
N CYS A 18 -21.48 -16.37 8.47
CA CYS A 18 -21.07 -15.22 9.24
C CYS A 18 -20.37 -14.28 8.26
N PHE A 19 -21.16 -13.51 7.51
CA PHE A 19 -20.63 -12.43 6.69
C PHE A 19 -19.90 -11.49 7.65
N SER A 20 -18.59 -11.36 7.49
CA SER A 20 -17.82 -10.38 8.24
C SER A 20 -18.41 -9.01 7.89
N GLN A 21 -19.07 -8.39 8.86
CA GLN A 21 -19.65 -7.08 8.62
C GLN A 21 -18.50 -6.07 8.61
N PRO A 22 -18.25 -5.33 7.51
CA PRO A 22 -17.19 -4.32 7.41
C PRO A 22 -17.36 -3.12 8.37
N ASP A 23 -18.30 -3.21 9.31
CA ASP A 23 -18.74 -2.14 10.19
C ASP A 23 -18.26 -2.30 11.65
N LYS A 24 -17.33 -3.23 11.95
CA LYS A 24 -16.84 -3.50 13.32
C LYS A 24 -15.49 -2.85 13.63
N LEU A 25 -15.46 -1.52 13.68
CA LEU A 25 -14.28 -0.75 14.13
C LEU A 25 -14.63 0.19 15.30
N SER A 26 -14.69 -0.39 16.51
CA SER A 26 -14.91 0.38 17.74
C SER A 26 -13.73 1.31 18.05
N PRO A 27 -13.95 2.43 18.77
CA PRO A 27 -12.84 3.23 19.26
C PRO A 27 -11.99 2.44 20.27
N GLY A 28 -10.71 2.79 20.39
CA GLY A 28 -9.81 2.21 21.40
C GLY A 28 -8.40 1.90 20.89
N SER A 29 -7.67 1.11 21.68
CA SER A 29 -6.31 0.67 21.35
C SER A 29 -6.30 -0.66 20.59
N TYR A 30 -5.35 -0.83 19.68
CA TYR A 30 -5.19 -1.99 18.81
C TYR A 30 -3.72 -2.34 18.60
N GLU A 31 -3.47 -3.55 18.10
CA GLU A 31 -2.18 -4.02 17.61
C GLU A 31 -1.96 -3.40 16.24
N LEU A 32 -1.16 -2.34 16.19
CA LEU A 32 -0.90 -1.53 15.01
C LEU A 32 0.58 -1.53 14.63
N ILE A 33 1.36 -2.54 15.03
CA ILE A 33 2.78 -2.65 14.68
C ILE A 33 2.93 -3.45 13.39
N ILE A 34 3.65 -2.89 12.41
CA ILE A 34 4.00 -3.59 11.18
C ILE A 34 5.20 -4.50 11.46
N GLY A 35 5.03 -5.80 11.22
CA GLY A 35 6.02 -6.84 11.48
C GLY A 35 6.97 -7.09 10.31
N ALA A 36 6.94 -8.30 9.75
CA ALA A 36 7.71 -8.66 8.56
C ALA A 36 7.22 -7.91 7.32
N ARG A 37 8.01 -7.89 6.24
CA ARG A 37 7.57 -7.30 4.97
C ARG A 37 6.33 -8.07 4.48
N PRO A 38 5.17 -7.43 4.32
CA PRO A 38 3.97 -8.12 3.85
C PRO A 38 4.11 -8.46 2.36
N SER A 39 3.31 -9.42 1.90
CA SER A 39 3.22 -9.75 0.49
C SER A 39 2.79 -8.53 -0.34
N MET A 40 3.23 -8.48 -1.59
CA MET A 40 2.82 -7.44 -2.52
C MET A 40 1.34 -7.64 -2.90
N PRO A 41 0.48 -6.60 -2.80
CA PRO A 41 -0.95 -6.74 -3.10
C PRO A 41 -1.25 -6.75 -4.61
N TYR A 42 -0.30 -6.36 -5.45
CA TYR A 42 -0.48 -6.16 -6.90
C TYR A 42 -0.30 -7.45 -7.71
N SER A 43 -0.84 -7.46 -8.93
CA SER A 43 -0.63 -8.57 -9.86
C SER A 43 0.87 -8.80 -10.15
N PRO A 44 1.27 -10.06 -10.38
CA PRO A 44 2.59 -10.38 -10.88
C PRO A 44 2.88 -9.66 -12.20
N ILE A 45 4.15 -9.31 -12.42
CA ILE A 45 4.61 -8.69 -13.66
C ILE A 45 5.24 -9.78 -14.51
N GLN A 46 4.94 -9.80 -15.81
CA GLN A 46 5.57 -10.73 -16.75
C GLN A 46 7.03 -10.35 -17.01
N ASN A 47 7.81 -11.30 -17.53
CA ASN A 47 9.18 -11.00 -17.93
C ASN A 47 9.21 -10.06 -19.14
N TYR A 48 10.35 -9.41 -19.32
CA TYR A 48 10.64 -8.57 -20.46
C TYR A 48 11.63 -9.24 -21.41
N ASN A 49 11.63 -8.82 -22.67
CA ASN A 49 12.74 -9.10 -23.58
C ASN A 49 14.02 -8.35 -23.15
N GLN A 50 15.15 -8.73 -23.74
CA GLN A 50 16.46 -8.16 -23.37
C GLN A 50 16.53 -6.62 -23.55
N ASP A 51 15.83 -6.07 -24.54
CA ASP A 51 15.80 -4.61 -24.76
C ASP A 51 14.79 -3.89 -23.87
N LEU A 52 14.08 -4.62 -23.00
CA LEU A 52 13.04 -4.13 -22.10
C LEU A 52 11.84 -3.45 -22.79
N THR A 53 11.66 -3.65 -24.10
CA THR A 53 10.63 -2.99 -24.91
C THR A 53 9.29 -3.72 -24.89
N ARG A 54 9.26 -5.01 -24.55
CA ARG A 54 8.05 -5.84 -24.57
C ARG A 54 8.00 -6.77 -23.37
N GLN A 55 6.80 -6.92 -22.81
CA GLN A 55 6.49 -7.91 -21.77
C GLN A 55 5.80 -9.15 -22.37
N GLY A 56 6.01 -10.32 -21.78
CA GLY A 56 5.40 -11.55 -22.26
C GLY A 56 5.94 -12.82 -21.63
N THR A 57 5.65 -13.95 -22.28
CA THR A 57 6.10 -15.29 -21.88
C THR A 57 6.76 -16.01 -23.05
N GLY A 58 7.69 -16.93 -22.76
CA GLY A 58 8.41 -17.70 -23.79
C GLY A 58 9.91 -17.35 -23.86
N ARG A 59 10.59 -17.92 -24.85
CA ARG A 59 12.07 -17.90 -24.95
C ARG A 59 12.68 -16.50 -25.14
N GLU A 60 11.89 -15.54 -25.63
CA GLU A 60 12.34 -14.17 -25.88
C GLU A 60 12.20 -13.24 -24.66
N PHE A 61 11.44 -13.64 -23.63
CA PHE A 61 11.19 -12.85 -22.43
C PHE A 61 12.04 -13.36 -21.26
N THR A 62 13.34 -13.13 -21.36
CA THR A 62 14.36 -13.69 -20.46
C THR A 62 14.68 -12.81 -19.25
N VAL A 63 14.19 -11.58 -19.21
CA VAL A 63 14.53 -10.62 -18.15
C VAL A 63 13.44 -10.61 -17.09
N PRO A 64 13.68 -11.19 -15.90
CA PRO A 64 12.76 -11.03 -14.79
C PRO A 64 12.81 -9.60 -14.27
N VAL A 65 11.63 -9.05 -14.00
CA VAL A 65 11.46 -7.70 -13.44
C VAL A 65 10.68 -7.78 -12.13
N SER A 66 10.80 -6.75 -11.30
CA SER A 66 10.02 -6.60 -10.07
C SER A 66 9.76 -5.12 -9.79
N ARG A 67 9.00 -4.86 -8.72
CA ARG A 67 8.77 -3.52 -8.20
C ARG A 67 9.85 -3.22 -7.17
N HIS A 68 10.65 -2.19 -7.43
CA HIS A 68 11.77 -1.76 -6.61
C HIS A 68 11.34 -0.61 -5.70
N HIS A 69 11.72 -0.66 -4.42
CA HIS A 69 11.49 0.41 -3.45
C HIS A 69 12.50 1.54 -3.63
N ILE A 70 12.01 2.78 -3.59
CA ILE A 70 12.88 3.96 -3.59
C ILE A 70 13.33 4.27 -2.16
N ILE A 71 12.36 4.42 -1.25
CA ILE A 71 12.56 4.41 0.19
C ILE A 71 12.46 2.96 0.67
N PRO A 72 13.49 2.42 1.34
CA PRO A 72 13.51 1.02 1.73
C PRO A 72 12.42 0.70 2.77
N PHE A 73 11.82 -0.48 2.66
CA PHE A 73 10.74 -0.92 3.55
C PHE A 73 11.11 -0.84 5.04
N ASN A 74 12.36 -1.15 5.39
CA ASN A 74 12.82 -1.09 6.78
C ASN A 74 12.66 0.31 7.39
N LEU A 75 12.90 1.36 6.61
CA LEU A 75 12.70 2.73 7.06
C LEU A 75 11.21 3.07 7.15
N LEU A 76 10.39 2.71 6.14
CA LEU A 76 8.95 2.94 6.18
C LEU A 76 8.28 2.26 7.39
N ARG A 77 8.65 1.00 7.66
CA ARG A 77 8.19 0.24 8.81
C ARG A 77 8.64 0.88 10.11
N GLY A 78 9.94 1.19 10.23
CA GLY A 78 10.51 1.81 11.43
C GLY A 78 9.81 3.14 11.75
N PHE A 79 9.64 3.99 10.75
CA PHE A 79 8.94 5.27 10.87
C PHE A 79 7.51 5.09 11.38
N TYR A 80 6.71 4.24 10.72
CA TYR A 80 5.32 4.03 11.11
C TYR A 80 5.22 3.46 12.53
N ASN A 81 5.98 2.40 12.85
CA ASN A 81 5.97 1.80 14.19
C ASN A 81 6.36 2.82 15.26
N ARG A 82 7.39 3.65 15.01
CA ARG A 82 7.79 4.70 15.95
C ARG A 82 6.70 5.76 16.16
N VAL A 83 5.97 6.14 15.11
CA VAL A 83 4.81 7.05 15.21
C VAL A 83 3.68 6.41 16.03
N VAL A 84 3.43 5.12 15.84
CA VAL A 84 2.44 4.34 16.62
C VAL A 84 2.83 4.28 18.09
N GLU A 85 4.06 3.88 18.39
CA GLU A 85 4.64 3.76 19.74
C GLU A 85 4.58 5.09 20.51
N ASN A 86 4.88 6.20 19.83
CA ASN A 86 4.82 7.54 20.41
C ASN A 86 3.40 8.13 20.46
N ASN A 87 2.36 7.38 20.03
CA ASN A 87 0.97 7.84 19.95
C ASN A 87 0.81 9.13 19.10
N ARG A 88 1.56 9.21 17.99
CA ARG A 88 1.62 10.38 17.08
C ARG A 88 0.90 10.17 15.74
N LEU A 89 0.05 9.15 15.61
CA LEU A 89 -0.68 8.89 14.36
C LEU A 89 -1.50 10.10 13.86
N ARG A 90 -2.03 10.92 14.78
CA ARG A 90 -2.75 12.16 14.42
C ARG A 90 -1.87 13.19 13.72
N ASN A 91 -0.55 13.21 14.00
CA ASN A 91 0.39 14.13 13.38
C ASN A 91 0.61 13.82 11.88
N ILE A 92 0.33 12.59 11.45
CA ILE A 92 0.39 12.18 10.04
C ILE A 92 -1.02 11.98 9.44
N SER A 93 -2.04 12.60 10.04
CA SER A 93 -3.45 12.45 9.63
C SER A 93 -3.72 12.87 8.19
N SER A 94 -3.02 13.88 7.66
CA SER A 94 -3.13 14.29 6.26
C SER A 94 -2.72 13.16 5.32
N PHE A 95 -1.59 12.50 5.59
CA PHE A 95 -1.14 11.34 4.83
C PHE A 95 -2.15 10.20 4.94
N LEU A 96 -2.56 9.82 6.16
CA LEU A 96 -3.50 8.72 6.37
C LEU A 96 -4.83 8.96 5.66
N THR A 97 -5.27 10.22 5.58
CA THR A 97 -6.47 10.61 4.83
C THR A 97 -6.30 10.42 3.33
N VAL A 98 -5.21 10.92 2.73
CA VAL A 98 -4.95 10.74 1.29
C VAL A 98 -4.76 9.28 0.95
N TYR A 99 -3.95 8.57 1.74
CA TYR A 99 -3.66 7.17 1.61
C TYR A 99 -4.94 6.31 1.63
N SER A 100 -5.76 6.45 2.66
CA SER A 100 -7.01 5.69 2.80
C SER A 100 -7.98 5.96 1.66
N ASN A 101 -8.10 7.21 1.22
CA ASN A 101 -9.01 7.55 0.12
C ASN A 101 -8.51 7.05 -1.25
N ASN A 102 -7.22 6.77 -1.38
CA ASN A 102 -6.61 6.28 -2.62
C ASN A 102 -6.42 4.75 -2.69
N LEU A 103 -6.67 3.99 -1.61
CA LEU A 103 -6.48 2.53 -1.59
C LEU A 103 -7.19 1.82 -2.75
N ARG A 104 -8.44 2.19 -3.04
CA ARG A 104 -9.20 1.64 -4.17
C ARG A 104 -8.54 1.89 -5.53
N PHE A 105 -7.87 3.02 -5.70
CA PHE A 105 -7.16 3.34 -6.94
C PHE A 105 -5.84 2.58 -7.04
N TYR A 106 -5.14 2.37 -5.92
CA TYR A 106 -3.95 1.52 -5.91
C TYR A 106 -4.31 0.08 -6.27
N ALA A 107 -5.42 -0.42 -5.72
CA ALA A 107 -5.94 -1.75 -6.04
C ALA A 107 -6.28 -1.86 -7.53
N SER A 108 -7.10 -0.95 -8.05
CA SER A 108 -7.51 -0.92 -9.46
C SER A 108 -6.32 -0.90 -10.42
N ARG A 109 -5.41 0.07 -10.26
CA ARG A 109 -4.22 0.21 -11.12
C ARG A 109 -3.19 -0.90 -10.91
N GLY A 110 -3.24 -1.56 -9.76
CA GLY A 110 -2.40 -2.68 -9.42
C GLY A 110 -2.89 -4.03 -9.94
N GLY A 111 -4.03 -4.06 -10.66
CA GLY A 111 -4.65 -5.29 -11.18
C GLY A 111 -5.26 -6.18 -10.10
N VAL A 112 -5.64 -5.59 -8.96
CA VAL A 112 -6.25 -6.32 -7.84
C VAL A 112 -7.70 -6.66 -8.17
N ASP A 113 -8.13 -7.89 -7.88
CA ASP A 113 -9.53 -8.28 -7.97
C ASP A 113 -10.35 -7.66 -6.81
N CYS A 114 -10.91 -6.48 -7.08
CA CYS A 114 -11.74 -5.74 -6.13
C CYS A 114 -13.06 -6.44 -5.78
N ASN A 115 -13.52 -7.44 -6.55
CA ASN A 115 -14.68 -8.25 -6.14
C ASN A 115 -14.33 -9.17 -4.97
N GLN A 116 -13.10 -9.67 -4.93
CA GLN A 116 -12.63 -10.55 -3.85
C GLN A 116 -12.15 -9.75 -2.63
N LEU A 117 -11.44 -8.64 -2.84
CA LEU A 117 -10.82 -7.86 -1.77
C LEU A 117 -11.60 -6.59 -1.38
N GLY A 118 -12.81 -6.41 -1.89
CA GLY A 118 -13.57 -5.17 -1.69
C GLY A 118 -13.79 -4.79 -0.23
N SER A 119 -14.21 -5.74 0.61
CA SER A 119 -14.38 -5.51 2.06
C SER A 119 -13.07 -5.17 2.76
N ASP A 120 -11.97 -5.81 2.34
CA ASP A 120 -10.66 -5.60 2.95
C ASP A 120 -10.10 -4.22 2.62
N ILE A 121 -10.29 -3.75 1.38
CA ILE A 121 -9.95 -2.39 0.96
C ILE A 121 -10.74 -1.35 1.76
N ILE A 122 -12.06 -1.55 1.94
CA ILE A 122 -12.90 -0.65 2.74
C ILE A 122 -12.45 -0.66 4.21
N ASN A 123 -12.19 -1.83 4.79
CA ASN A 123 -11.73 -1.98 6.17
C ASN A 123 -10.37 -1.28 6.39
N ALA A 124 -9.41 -1.47 5.48
CA ALA A 124 -8.11 -0.79 5.52
C ALA A 124 -8.24 0.73 5.38
N SER A 125 -9.14 1.18 4.51
CA SER A 125 -9.43 2.62 4.32
C SER A 125 -10.00 3.24 5.59
N ASN A 126 -11.01 2.59 6.18
CA ASN A 126 -11.61 2.98 7.46
C ASN A 126 -10.58 2.99 8.59
N LEU A 127 -9.69 2.00 8.62
CA LEU A 127 -8.62 1.90 9.59
C LEU A 127 -7.70 3.12 9.54
N GLY A 128 -7.16 3.45 8.36
CA GLY A 128 -6.25 4.60 8.22
C GLY A 128 -6.93 5.93 8.59
N LEU A 129 -8.20 6.13 8.21
CA LEU A 129 -8.97 7.31 8.62
C LEU A 129 -9.21 7.35 10.14
N ALA A 130 -9.49 6.19 10.76
CA ALA A 130 -9.69 6.09 12.19
C ALA A 130 -8.40 6.41 12.96
N GLN A 131 -7.25 5.92 12.49
CA GLN A 131 -5.92 6.26 13.01
C GLN A 131 -5.66 7.77 12.92
N GLY A 132 -5.89 8.38 11.74
CA GLY A 132 -5.65 9.80 11.50
C GLY A 132 -6.53 10.71 12.37
N SER A 133 -7.78 10.32 12.62
CA SER A 133 -8.69 11.05 13.52
C SER A 133 -8.40 10.83 15.01
N GLY A 134 -7.55 9.86 15.37
CA GLY A 134 -7.30 9.44 16.74
C GLY A 134 -8.44 8.63 17.38
N TRP A 135 -9.36 8.12 16.57
CA TRP A 135 -10.44 7.21 16.97
C TRP A 135 -9.89 5.87 17.46
N ILE A 136 -8.80 5.41 16.82
CA ILE A 136 -8.00 4.29 17.27
C ILE A 136 -6.55 4.69 17.48
N ARG A 137 -5.86 3.93 18.34
CA ARG A 137 -4.46 4.16 18.72
C ARG A 137 -3.72 2.82 18.83
N GLY A 138 -2.39 2.86 18.81
CA GLY A 138 -1.57 1.69 19.13
C GLY A 138 -1.58 1.37 20.63
N GLY A 139 -0.98 0.24 21.01
CA GLY A 139 -0.66 -0.08 22.41
C GLY A 139 -1.54 -1.14 23.06
N SER A 140 -2.15 -2.05 22.29
CA SER A 140 -2.79 -3.24 22.84
C SER A 140 -2.57 -4.45 21.92
N ASN A 141 -2.82 -5.66 22.41
CA ASN A 141 -2.73 -6.89 21.60
C ASN A 141 -4.03 -7.18 20.81
N ARG A 142 -4.94 -6.21 20.71
CA ARG A 142 -6.24 -6.39 20.02
C ARG A 142 -6.05 -6.20 18.53
N PHE A 143 -6.31 -7.24 17.74
CA PHE A 143 -6.30 -7.13 16.28
C PHE A 143 -7.48 -6.32 15.76
N THR A 144 -7.27 -5.63 14.64
CA THR A 144 -8.30 -4.89 13.92
C THR A 144 -8.48 -5.42 12.49
N PRO A 145 -9.73 -5.53 12.00
CA PRO A 145 -9.97 -5.81 10.59
C PRO A 145 -9.26 -4.80 9.68
N GLY A 146 -8.80 -5.27 8.52
CA GLY A 146 -8.16 -4.43 7.51
C GLY A 146 -6.71 -4.06 7.79
N PHE A 147 -6.12 -4.40 8.95
CA PHE A 147 -4.71 -4.05 9.21
C PHE A 147 -3.74 -4.73 8.26
N SER A 148 -3.95 -6.01 7.94
CA SER A 148 -3.11 -6.73 6.96
C SER A 148 -3.16 -6.11 5.57
N THR A 149 -4.32 -5.63 5.13
CA THR A 149 -4.45 -4.93 3.84
C THR A 149 -3.86 -3.52 3.92
N PHE A 150 -4.04 -2.82 5.04
CA PHE A 150 -3.40 -1.54 5.32
C PHE A 150 -1.88 -1.65 5.26
N GLU A 151 -1.25 -2.64 5.90
CA GLU A 151 0.20 -2.79 5.87
C GLU A 151 0.72 -3.17 4.48
N GLN A 152 -0.02 -4.00 3.72
CA GLN A 152 0.36 -4.38 2.36
C GLN A 152 0.47 -3.14 1.45
N PHE A 153 -0.58 -2.31 1.39
CA PHE A 153 -0.56 -1.12 0.55
C PHE A 153 0.36 -0.01 1.08
N TYR A 154 0.59 0.06 2.39
CA TYR A 154 1.55 1.00 2.98
C TYR A 154 2.98 0.60 2.61
N ALA A 155 3.32 -0.68 2.78
CA ALA A 155 4.63 -1.22 2.45
C ALA A 155 4.92 -1.12 0.94
N TRP A 156 3.89 -1.23 0.11
CA TRP A 156 3.97 -1.20 -1.35
C TRP A 156 3.30 0.05 -1.94
N LEU A 157 3.45 1.22 -1.30
CA LEU A 157 2.85 2.48 -1.76
C LEU A 157 3.32 2.81 -3.20
N PRO A 158 2.42 3.00 -4.19
CA PRO A 158 2.82 3.10 -5.59
C PRO A 158 3.82 4.23 -5.90
N GLY A 159 3.64 5.41 -5.30
CA GLY A 159 4.58 6.52 -5.46
C GLY A 159 6.01 6.24 -4.97
N ASN A 160 6.21 5.20 -4.17
CA ASN A 160 7.52 4.77 -3.68
C ASN A 160 8.12 3.59 -4.49
N LEU A 161 7.50 3.22 -5.62
CA LEU A 161 7.85 2.03 -6.37
C LEU A 161 8.07 2.33 -7.85
N PHE A 162 9.06 1.70 -8.45
CA PHE A 162 9.20 1.63 -9.91
C PHE A 162 9.44 0.19 -10.39
N ILE A 163 9.11 -0.11 -11.65
CA ILE A 163 9.36 -1.42 -12.26
C ILE A 163 10.74 -1.43 -12.91
N GLY A 164 11.53 -2.48 -12.62
CA GLY A 164 12.87 -2.63 -13.15
C GLY A 164 13.36 -4.09 -13.17
N PRO A 165 14.41 -4.40 -13.95
CA PRO A 165 15.07 -5.70 -13.94
C PRO A 165 15.53 -6.12 -12.55
N ASN A 166 15.57 -7.44 -12.28
CA ASN A 166 16.06 -7.96 -11.01
C ASN A 166 17.59 -8.13 -10.99
N ASN A 167 18.21 -8.36 -12.15
CA ASN A 167 19.66 -8.49 -12.25
C ASN A 167 20.30 -7.10 -12.44
N ARG A 168 20.34 -6.33 -11.35
CA ARG A 168 20.88 -4.97 -11.31
C ARG A 168 22.27 -4.95 -10.71
N SER A 169 23.17 -4.19 -11.33
CA SER A 169 24.51 -3.90 -10.78
C SER A 169 24.51 -2.72 -9.80
N ASP A 170 23.44 -1.94 -9.77
CA ASP A 170 23.28 -0.72 -8.98
C ASP A 170 22.17 -0.81 -7.91
N ASP A 171 21.72 -2.02 -7.57
CA ASP A 171 20.69 -2.23 -6.54
C ASP A 171 21.20 -1.73 -5.17
N PRO A 172 20.50 -0.79 -4.51
CA PRO A 172 20.90 -0.27 -3.21
C PRO A 172 20.67 -1.27 -2.05
N GLY A 173 20.00 -2.41 -2.31
CA GLY A 173 19.61 -3.39 -1.31
C GLY A 173 18.73 -2.76 -0.22
N PRO A 174 19.19 -2.68 1.04
CA PRO A 174 18.42 -2.04 2.12
C PRO A 174 18.52 -0.50 2.10
N GLY A 175 19.28 0.09 1.17
CA GLY A 175 19.51 1.54 1.07
C GLY A 175 18.43 2.30 0.30
N PHE A 176 18.65 3.60 0.16
CA PHE A 176 17.84 4.50 -0.68
C PHE A 176 18.26 4.39 -2.15
N GLU A 177 17.30 4.38 -3.07
CA GLU A 177 17.56 4.36 -4.52
C GLU A 177 17.99 5.75 -5.01
N SER A 178 19.29 6.04 -4.89
CA SER A 178 19.86 7.35 -5.19
C SER A 178 19.85 7.73 -6.68
N ASN A 179 19.64 6.77 -7.59
CA ASN A 179 19.56 7.01 -9.03
C ASN A 179 18.11 7.03 -9.56
N ALA A 180 17.09 6.96 -8.70
CA ALA A 180 15.69 6.86 -9.12
C ALA A 180 15.22 8.06 -9.97
N ALA A 181 15.90 9.21 -9.92
CA ALA A 181 15.53 10.43 -10.65
C ALA A 181 15.28 10.20 -12.14
N VAL A 182 16.05 9.32 -12.80
CA VAL A 182 15.87 9.01 -14.22
C VAL A 182 14.50 8.37 -14.51
N VAL A 183 13.97 7.61 -13.56
CA VAL A 183 12.69 6.90 -13.66
C VAL A 183 11.53 7.78 -13.21
N ILE A 184 11.67 8.41 -12.03
CA ILE A 184 10.56 9.10 -11.36
C ILE A 184 10.51 10.61 -11.62
N GLY A 185 11.57 11.16 -12.20
CA GLY A 185 11.73 12.58 -12.50
C GLY A 185 12.30 13.37 -11.32
N GLU A 186 13.04 14.44 -11.63
CA GLU A 186 13.75 15.27 -10.64
C GLU A 186 12.83 15.81 -9.54
N ALA A 187 11.66 16.35 -9.90
CA ALA A 187 10.74 16.92 -8.92
C ALA A 187 10.23 15.89 -7.88
N ASN A 188 9.92 14.67 -8.34
CA ASN A 188 9.52 13.59 -7.44
C ASN A 188 10.73 13.04 -6.67
N PHE A 189 11.91 13.01 -7.29
CA PHE A 189 13.14 12.57 -6.66
C PHE A 189 13.54 13.49 -5.49
N ASP A 190 13.43 14.80 -5.66
CA ASP A 190 13.65 15.78 -4.60
C ASP A 190 12.69 15.58 -3.42
N LEU A 191 11.42 15.30 -3.74
CA LEU A 191 10.38 15.01 -2.75
C LEU A 191 10.73 13.75 -1.94
N VAL A 192 11.02 12.62 -2.60
CA VAL A 192 11.32 11.36 -1.90
C VAL A 192 12.66 11.41 -1.17
N SER A 193 13.64 12.15 -1.71
CA SER A 193 14.93 12.37 -1.05
C SER A 193 14.79 13.18 0.24
N ARG A 194 14.00 14.26 0.22
CA ARG A 194 13.70 15.03 1.43
C ARG A 194 12.92 14.18 2.44
N LEU A 195 11.93 13.43 1.97
CA LEU A 195 11.15 12.52 2.82
C LEU A 195 12.05 11.48 3.50
N TYR A 196 12.93 10.81 2.75
CA TYR A 196 13.89 9.83 3.26
C TYR A 196 14.76 10.43 4.38
N ARG A 197 15.37 11.60 4.15
CA ARG A 197 16.20 12.29 5.15
C ARG A 197 15.40 12.65 6.41
N ASN A 198 14.20 13.19 6.26
CA ASN A 198 13.36 13.55 7.39
C ASN A 198 12.92 12.33 8.21
N MET A 199 12.57 11.22 7.56
CA MET A 199 12.25 9.96 8.25
C MET A 199 13.47 9.43 9.01
N MET A 200 14.65 9.41 8.40
CA MET A 200 15.90 9.01 9.07
C MET A 200 16.20 9.89 10.30
N ASN A 201 16.04 11.22 10.17
CA ASN A 201 16.23 12.16 11.26
C ASN A 201 15.21 11.93 12.38
N TYR A 202 13.93 11.77 12.06
CA TYR A 202 12.88 11.44 13.05
C TYR A 202 13.20 10.13 13.78
N MET A 203 13.63 9.10 13.06
CA MET A 203 13.95 7.79 13.64
C MET A 203 15.14 7.83 14.62
N SER A 204 16.11 8.71 14.36
CA SER A 204 17.30 8.86 15.19
C SER A 204 17.11 9.80 16.39
N THR A 205 16.28 10.83 16.26
CA THR A 205 16.15 11.91 17.26
C THR A 205 14.81 11.94 17.99
N ASN A 206 13.77 11.29 17.44
CA ASN A 206 12.37 11.49 17.81
C ASN A 206 11.90 12.96 17.71
N ASP A 207 12.52 13.79 16.85
CA ASP A 207 12.11 15.18 16.66
C ASP A 207 10.73 15.29 15.98
N GLU A 208 9.70 15.51 16.78
CA GLU A 208 8.31 15.62 16.34
C GLU A 208 8.06 16.80 15.41
N SER A 209 8.92 17.82 15.40
CA SER A 209 8.78 18.96 14.49
C SER A 209 8.87 18.54 13.01
N LEU A 210 9.52 17.41 12.73
CA LEU A 210 9.64 16.82 11.39
C LEU A 210 8.34 16.18 10.89
N LEU A 211 7.41 15.80 11.79
CA LEU A 211 6.23 15.01 11.42
C LEU A 211 5.31 15.74 10.44
N ASN A 212 5.16 17.06 10.54
CA ASN A 212 4.34 17.82 9.60
C ASN A 212 4.92 17.79 8.18
N GLY A 213 6.25 17.95 8.06
CA GLY A 213 6.94 17.87 6.78
C GLY A 213 6.88 16.47 6.17
N ILE A 214 7.11 15.44 7.00
CA ILE A 214 6.97 14.04 6.60
C ILE A 214 5.54 13.73 6.14
N ALA A 215 4.53 14.18 6.88
CA ALA A 215 3.13 13.98 6.53
C ALA A 215 2.76 14.65 5.20
N ALA A 216 3.24 15.87 4.95
CA ALA A 216 3.02 16.58 3.69
C ALA A 216 3.66 15.86 2.49
N ASP A 217 4.92 15.43 2.62
CA ASP A 217 5.62 14.72 1.55
C ASP A 217 5.03 13.33 1.32
N LEU A 218 4.68 12.59 2.37
CA LEU A 218 3.95 11.32 2.27
C LEU A 218 2.57 11.50 1.61
N SER A 219 1.85 12.58 1.92
CA SER A 219 0.55 12.86 1.30
C SER A 219 0.69 13.05 -0.20
N ARG A 220 1.69 13.81 -0.64
CA ARG A 220 2.00 14.00 -2.07
C ARG A 220 2.42 12.69 -2.73
N LEU A 221 3.24 11.89 -2.06
CA LEU A 221 3.65 10.58 -2.56
C LEU A 221 2.44 9.63 -2.71
N ALA A 222 1.50 9.67 -1.76
CA ALA A 222 0.25 8.92 -1.78
C ALA A 222 -0.75 9.43 -2.84
N GLN A 223 -0.55 10.58 -3.46
CA GLN A 223 -1.37 10.98 -4.61
C GLN A 223 -0.99 10.22 -5.89
N ILE A 224 0.20 9.63 -5.94
CA ILE A 224 0.63 8.79 -7.05
C ILE A 224 -0.03 7.43 -6.92
N ARG A 225 -1.02 7.17 -7.79
CA ARG A 225 -1.89 6.00 -7.73
C ARG A 225 -1.34 4.76 -8.45
N GLY A 226 -0.27 4.92 -9.23
CA GLY A 226 0.33 3.85 -10.03
C GLY A 226 1.84 3.78 -9.81
N VAL A 227 2.39 2.57 -9.95
CA VAL A 227 3.83 2.33 -9.89
C VAL A 227 4.47 2.95 -11.14
N TYR A 228 5.68 3.52 -11.02
CA TYR A 228 6.38 4.03 -12.20
C TYR A 228 6.75 2.87 -13.14
N SER A 229 6.21 2.93 -14.36
CA SER A 229 6.43 1.89 -15.37
C SER A 229 7.89 1.79 -15.79
N LEU A 230 8.29 0.59 -16.20
CA LEU A 230 9.58 0.36 -16.83
C LEU A 230 9.62 1.11 -18.16
N ARG A 231 10.71 1.83 -18.43
CA ARG A 231 10.98 2.47 -19.71
C ARG A 231 12.39 2.11 -20.18
N PRO A 232 12.59 1.45 -21.33
CA PRO A 232 13.91 1.01 -21.81
C PRO A 232 15.00 2.07 -21.74
N GLN A 233 14.65 3.32 -22.09
CA GLN A 233 15.58 4.45 -22.13
C GLN A 233 16.15 4.86 -20.77
N ASP A 234 15.57 4.40 -19.66
CA ASP A 234 16.05 4.69 -18.30
C ASP A 234 17.12 3.71 -17.84
N TRP A 235 17.32 2.64 -18.61
CA TRP A 235 18.21 1.55 -18.29
C TRP A 235 19.35 1.46 -19.30
N GLU A 236 20.46 0.90 -18.84
CA GLU A 236 21.56 0.47 -19.69
C GLU A 236 22.02 -0.93 -19.27
N TYR A 237 22.40 -1.74 -20.26
CA TYR A 237 22.88 -3.10 -20.06
C TYR A 237 24.41 -3.12 -20.20
N VAL A 238 25.10 -3.35 -19.09
CA VAL A 238 26.56 -3.27 -19.00
C VAL A 238 27.06 -4.53 -18.32
N ASN A 239 28.01 -5.22 -18.96
CA ASN A 239 28.66 -6.42 -18.42
C ASN A 239 27.69 -7.51 -17.92
N GLY A 240 26.58 -7.73 -18.65
CA GLY A 240 25.63 -8.79 -18.30
C GLY A 240 24.58 -8.40 -17.24
N GLN A 241 24.57 -7.15 -16.79
CA GLN A 241 23.62 -6.65 -15.79
C GLN A 241 22.99 -5.34 -16.25
N TYR A 242 21.81 -5.03 -15.71
CA TYR A 242 21.17 -3.74 -15.92
C TYR A 242 21.64 -2.74 -14.85
N ARG A 243 21.54 -1.45 -15.16
CA ARG A 243 21.58 -0.36 -14.18
C ARG A 243 20.78 0.83 -14.69
N LEU A 244 20.38 1.70 -13.78
CA LEU A 244 19.79 2.98 -14.14
C LEU A 244 20.85 3.85 -14.81
N ARG A 245 20.46 4.55 -15.88
CA ARG A 245 21.35 5.50 -16.54
C ARG A 245 21.72 6.63 -15.60
N ARG A 246 22.95 7.12 -15.75
CA ARG A 246 23.46 8.29 -15.02
C ARG A 246 23.23 9.56 -15.85
N GLY A 247 22.80 10.63 -15.20
CA GLY A 247 22.44 11.90 -15.84
C GLY A 247 20.92 12.06 -15.92
N GLY A 248 20.40 13.11 -15.29
CA GLY A 248 18.97 13.38 -15.19
C GLY A 248 18.30 13.53 -16.55
N ARG A 249 17.00 13.24 -16.60
CA ARG A 249 16.18 13.50 -17.79
C ARG A 249 15.92 15.00 -17.95
N GLU A 250 16.22 15.53 -19.11
CA GLU A 250 15.56 16.75 -19.60
C GLU A 250 14.11 16.38 -20.00
N GLY A 251 13.14 16.87 -19.22
CA GLY A 251 11.72 16.80 -19.60
C GLY A 251 11.01 15.51 -19.16
N PHE A 252 10.13 15.64 -18.15
CA PHE A 252 9.24 14.57 -17.74
C PHE A 252 8.03 14.50 -18.69
N ILE A 253 7.94 13.45 -19.50
CA ILE A 253 6.66 13.04 -20.10
C ILE A 253 5.89 12.32 -18.99
N GLY A 254 4.70 12.85 -18.67
CA GLY A 254 3.87 12.47 -17.53
C GLY A 254 3.70 10.96 -17.37
N VAL A 255 3.30 10.54 -16.17
CA VAL A 255 2.87 9.16 -15.93
C VAL A 255 1.72 8.89 -16.88
N ASP A 256 1.98 8.12 -17.94
CA ASP A 256 0.96 7.72 -18.88
C ASP A 256 -0.05 6.86 -18.11
N ASN A 257 -1.20 7.46 -17.84
CA ASN A 257 -2.28 6.83 -17.10
C ASN A 257 -3.11 5.89 -17.99
N SER A 258 -2.66 5.62 -19.22
CA SER A 258 -3.37 4.84 -20.26
C SER A 258 -3.38 3.31 -20.05
N TYR A 259 -3.23 2.80 -18.82
CA TYR A 259 -3.31 1.35 -18.58
C TYR A 259 -4.74 0.94 -18.16
N ASP A 260 -5.44 0.29 -19.09
CA ASP A 260 -6.71 -0.44 -18.98
C ASP A 260 -7.86 0.18 -18.16
N ASP A 261 -8.70 0.94 -18.87
CA ASP A 261 -10.00 1.50 -18.42
C ASP A 261 -11.02 0.41 -18.00
N TYR A 262 -10.77 -0.88 -18.33
CA TYR A 262 -11.76 -1.95 -18.16
C TYR A 262 -11.85 -2.49 -16.72
N LEU A 263 -10.79 -2.37 -15.91
CA LEU A 263 -10.79 -2.79 -14.49
C LEU A 263 -11.18 -1.67 -13.52
N GLU A 264 -11.38 -0.44 -14.01
CA GLU A 264 -11.69 0.71 -13.14
C GLU A 264 -13.07 0.58 -12.48
N SER A 265 -14.03 -0.10 -13.12
CA SER A 265 -15.43 -0.10 -12.68
C SER A 265 -15.68 -0.73 -11.29
N THR A 266 -15.03 -1.85 -10.94
CA THR A 266 -15.35 -2.60 -9.71
C THR A 266 -14.74 -1.98 -8.45
N CYS A 267 -13.56 -1.37 -8.56
CA CYS A 267 -12.92 -0.71 -7.42
C CYS A 267 -13.52 0.67 -7.13
N ASN A 268 -14.21 1.28 -8.09
CA ASN A 268 -14.66 2.66 -7.98
C ASN A 268 -15.67 2.89 -6.83
N ASP A 269 -16.41 1.87 -6.43
CA ASP A 269 -17.41 1.99 -5.35
C ASP A 269 -16.86 1.70 -3.95
N LEU A 270 -15.59 1.30 -3.83
CA LEU A 270 -14.94 0.91 -2.57
C LEU A 270 -14.50 2.14 -1.74
N ARG A 271 -15.46 2.98 -1.36
CA ARG A 271 -15.21 4.17 -0.53
C ARG A 271 -15.20 3.81 0.96
N PRO A 272 -14.39 4.49 1.79
CA PRO A 272 -14.47 4.33 3.24
C PRO A 272 -15.85 4.73 3.76
N THR A 273 -16.28 4.05 4.82
CA THR A 273 -17.58 4.21 5.50
C THR A 273 -17.42 4.60 6.97
N LEU A 274 -16.27 5.16 7.36
CA LEU A 274 -15.94 5.46 8.77
C LEU A 274 -17.00 6.33 9.46
N ASP A 275 -17.60 7.30 8.78
CA ASP A 275 -18.64 8.15 9.39
C ASP A 275 -19.88 7.36 9.77
N LYS A 276 -20.29 6.39 8.93
CA LYS A 276 -21.37 5.45 9.24
C LYS A 276 -21.02 4.58 10.45
N ILE A 277 -19.77 4.15 10.55
CA ILE A 277 -19.27 3.38 11.72
C ILE A 277 -19.35 4.25 12.98
N LYS A 278 -18.82 5.48 12.96
CA LYS A 278 -18.85 6.41 14.09
C LYS A 278 -20.28 6.70 14.57
N GLY A 279 -21.21 6.94 13.65
CA GLY A 279 -22.61 7.21 13.98
C GLY A 279 -23.29 6.09 14.79
N ARG A 280 -22.92 4.83 14.57
CA ARG A 280 -23.46 3.70 15.36
C ARG A 280 -22.96 3.70 16.80
N TYR A 281 -21.73 4.12 17.04
CA TYR A 281 -21.16 4.17 18.39
C TYR A 281 -21.59 5.42 19.16
N ALA A 282 -21.99 6.50 18.49
CA ALA A 282 -22.56 7.67 19.16
C ALA A 282 -23.88 7.34 19.86
N ILE A 283 -24.78 6.60 19.18
CA ILE A 283 -26.11 6.22 19.70
C ILE A 283 -26.03 5.33 20.95
N VAL A 284 -24.92 4.61 21.14
CA VAL A 284 -24.72 3.69 22.27
C VAL A 284 -24.21 4.41 23.53
N ILE A 285 -23.66 5.62 23.41
CA ILE A 285 -23.12 6.38 24.55
C ILE A 285 -24.19 7.29 25.18
N ASP A 286 -25.21 7.67 24.40
CA ASP A 286 -26.29 8.57 24.84
C ASP A 286 -27.52 7.83 25.44
N ASN A 287 -27.45 6.51 25.62
CA ASN A 287 -28.47 5.68 26.30
C ASN A 287 -27.85 4.92 27.48
#